data_AF-A0A932EXT0-F1
#
_entry.id   AF-A0A932EXT0-F1
#
_cell.length_a   1.000
_cell.length_b   1.000
_cell.length_c   1.000
_cell.angle_alpha   90.00
_cell.angle_beta   90.00
_cell.angle_gamma   90.00
#
_symmetry.space_group_name_H-M   'P 1'
#
loop_
_entity.id
_entity.type
_entity.pdbx_description
1 polymer ?
#
loop_
_entity_poly.entity_id
_entity_poly.type
_entity_poly.pdbx_seq_one_letter_code
_entity_poly.pdbx_strand_id
1 'polypeptide(L)'
;MPRRRLGVVLVVPPPVAAEVDGLRRACGDPMLGRVAPHLTLVPPVNVRVEDLPGALALARAAAAASAGALRLRLGPVTTFAPVTPTIYLAVTGELDRLRALRDTVFAGPFDRRLDHEFVPHVTVAQEQLDGSRLAAAVEGLAAYEVDVTVERLHVLEEVAGAGPGGGRAWVPLADAPLGPPTLVGRGGLELTLTDHDTLDPEAAVLLGLPGGRLAAGRFAALARRGDTVVGAALATCVVAAGQVEEARLDSVVVAEAVRREGVGRHLVEHVGRLARDAGAARLTGPAERVDDRLVDWLVDRLGWRPGDRSPPSAGPWRPL
;
A
#
# COMPACT_ATOMS: atom_id res chain seq x y z
N MET A 1 -0.50 -3.67 29.09
CA MET A 1 -0.94 -4.25 27.81
C MET A 1 0.07 -3.86 26.73
N PRO A 2 0.48 -4.80 25.87
CA PRO A 2 1.43 -4.52 24.81
C PRO A 2 0.90 -3.45 23.85
N ARG A 3 1.77 -2.60 23.33
CA ARG A 3 1.42 -1.54 22.37
C ARG A 3 2.33 -1.61 21.15
N ARG A 4 1.80 -1.22 20.00
CA ARG A 4 2.54 -1.03 18.76
C ARG A 4 2.58 0.46 18.45
N ARG A 5 3.72 0.95 17.97
CA ARG A 5 3.86 2.36 17.59
C ARG A 5 3.58 2.51 16.11
N LEU A 6 2.43 3.10 15.79
CA LEU A 6 1.90 3.18 14.44
C LEU A 6 1.89 4.63 13.93
N GLY A 7 1.89 4.78 12.61
CA GLY A 7 1.62 6.04 11.92
C GLY A 7 0.85 5.76 10.65
N VAL A 8 0.10 6.75 10.15
CA VAL A 8 -0.65 6.63 8.90
C VAL A 8 -0.15 7.67 7.92
N VAL A 9 0.25 7.22 6.73
CA VAL A 9 0.97 8.05 5.77
C VAL A 9 0.49 7.81 4.35
N LEU A 10 0.76 8.78 3.50
CA LEU A 10 0.78 8.65 2.05
C LEU A 10 2.24 8.55 1.62
N VAL A 11 2.68 7.37 1.17
CA VAL A 11 4.05 7.17 0.68
C VAL A 11 4.18 7.87 -0.67
N VAL A 12 5.28 8.60 -0.88
CA VAL A 12 5.57 9.21 -2.18
C VAL A 12 5.83 8.08 -3.19
N PRO A 13 5.12 8.05 -4.34
CA PRO A 13 5.28 6.97 -5.30
C PRO A 13 6.60 7.08 -6.08
N PRO A 14 7.16 5.95 -6.56
CA PRO A 14 8.19 5.99 -7.61
C PRO A 14 7.67 6.64 -8.90
N PRO A 15 8.53 7.30 -9.71
CA PRO A 15 9.97 7.48 -9.48
C PRO A 15 10.30 8.61 -8.48
N VAL A 16 9.34 9.47 -8.14
CA VAL A 16 9.53 10.68 -7.32
C VAL A 16 10.10 10.36 -5.94
N ALA A 17 9.78 9.20 -5.37
CA ALA A 17 10.39 8.72 -4.13
C ALA A 17 11.94 8.74 -4.18
N ALA A 18 12.53 8.35 -5.30
CA ALA A 18 13.98 8.31 -5.47
C ALA A 18 14.58 9.72 -5.57
N GLU A 19 13.88 10.66 -6.21
CA GLU A 19 14.27 12.07 -6.27
C GLU A 19 14.25 12.70 -4.88
N VAL A 20 13.17 12.49 -4.12
CA VAL A 20 13.03 13.01 -2.75
C VAL A 20 14.10 12.39 -1.85
N ASP A 21 14.41 11.09 -1.95
CA ASP A 21 15.52 10.49 -1.23
C ASP A 21 16.89 11.05 -1.66
N GLY A 22 17.03 11.51 -2.90
CA GLY A 22 18.17 12.30 -3.37
C GLY A 22 18.32 13.61 -2.60
N LEU A 23 17.22 14.37 -2.47
CA LEU A 23 17.17 15.60 -1.68
C LEU A 23 17.49 15.33 -0.20
N ARG A 24 16.85 14.33 0.39
CA ARG A 24 17.07 13.91 1.79
C ARG A 24 18.54 13.58 2.05
N ARG A 25 19.19 12.86 1.12
CA ARG A 25 20.63 12.55 1.20
C ARG A 25 21.49 13.81 1.09
N ALA A 26 21.18 14.73 0.17
CA ALA A 26 21.92 15.97 0.02
C ALA A 26 21.80 16.88 1.25
N CYS A 27 20.64 16.89 1.90
CA CYS A 27 20.40 17.65 3.14
C CYS A 27 20.90 16.94 4.41
N GLY A 28 21.28 15.65 4.33
CA GLY A 28 21.81 14.87 5.45
C GLY A 28 20.74 14.34 6.41
N ASP A 29 19.58 13.93 5.88
CA ASP A 29 18.46 13.40 6.69
C ASP A 29 18.85 12.13 7.47
N PRO A 30 18.75 12.12 8.82
CA PRO A 30 19.02 10.94 9.63
C PRO A 30 17.97 9.83 9.45
N MET A 31 16.82 10.13 8.84
CA MET A 31 15.75 9.16 8.59
C MET A 31 15.86 8.43 7.24
N LEU A 32 16.87 8.76 6.42
CA LEU A 32 17.12 8.09 5.15
C LEU A 32 17.32 6.58 5.36
N GLY A 33 16.58 5.75 4.63
CA GLY A 33 16.59 4.29 4.77
C GLY A 33 15.90 3.75 6.02
N ARG A 34 15.44 4.60 6.95
CA ARG A 34 14.63 4.22 8.11
C ARG A 34 13.13 4.38 7.87
N VAL A 35 12.73 5.23 6.93
CA VAL A 35 11.35 5.41 6.48
C VAL A 35 11.36 5.93 5.04
N ALA A 36 10.44 5.45 4.22
CA ALA A 36 10.23 5.96 2.86
C ALA A 36 9.80 7.44 2.90
N PRO A 37 10.09 8.25 1.86
CA PRO A 37 9.57 9.61 1.78
C PRO A 37 8.04 9.57 1.77
N HIS A 38 7.40 10.39 2.60
CA HIS A 38 5.97 10.29 2.85
C HIS A 38 5.37 11.61 3.34
N LEU A 39 4.05 11.73 3.19
CA LEU A 39 3.20 12.73 3.82
C LEU A 39 2.47 12.08 5.00
N THR A 40 2.59 12.67 6.18
CA THR A 40 1.97 12.14 7.40
C THR A 40 0.51 12.58 7.56
N LEU A 41 -0.41 11.63 7.66
CA LEU A 41 -1.82 11.88 8.01
C LEU A 41 -2.03 11.76 9.53
N VAL A 42 -1.53 10.68 10.12
CA VAL A 42 -1.55 10.39 11.57
C VAL A 42 -0.10 10.31 12.04
N PRO A 43 0.38 11.24 12.89
CA PRO A 43 1.71 11.15 13.46
C PRO A 43 1.84 9.95 14.40
N PRO A 44 3.06 9.55 14.80
CA PRO A 44 3.29 8.40 15.64
C PRO A 44 2.38 8.34 16.88
N VAL A 45 1.63 7.25 17.00
CA VAL A 45 0.70 6.96 18.10
C VAL A 45 0.92 5.55 18.59
N ASN A 46 0.90 5.37 19.91
CA ASN A 46 0.95 4.03 20.48
C ASN A 46 -0.47 3.46 20.46
N VAL A 47 -0.69 2.32 19.81
CA VAL A 47 -1.98 1.63 19.75
C VAL A 47 -1.89 0.34 20.56
N ARG A 48 -2.90 0.01 21.36
CA ARG A 48 -2.89 -1.29 22.08
C ARG A 48 -3.06 -2.42 21.07
N VAL A 49 -2.47 -3.59 21.34
CA VAL A 49 -2.54 -4.73 20.40
C VAL A 49 -4.00 -5.15 20.15
N GLU A 50 -4.84 -5.10 21.17
CA GLU A 50 -6.28 -5.38 21.08
C GLU A 50 -7.06 -4.38 20.20
N ASP A 51 -6.58 -3.14 20.08
CA ASP A 51 -7.20 -2.09 19.27
C ASP A 51 -6.70 -2.12 17.80
N LEU A 52 -5.70 -2.96 17.49
CA LEU A 52 -5.08 -3.03 16.16
C LEU A 52 -6.07 -3.39 15.04
N PRO A 53 -6.96 -4.39 15.18
CA PRO A 53 -7.94 -4.70 14.15
C PRO A 53 -8.85 -3.50 13.82
N GLY A 54 -9.30 -2.76 14.86
CA GLY A 54 -10.11 -1.56 14.68
C GLY A 54 -9.35 -0.41 14.02
N ALA A 55 -8.06 -0.25 14.32
CA ALA A 55 -7.20 0.73 13.67
C ALA A 55 -7.02 0.43 12.17
N LEU A 56 -6.80 -0.84 11.80
CA LEU A 56 -6.69 -1.25 10.40
C LEU A 56 -8.02 -1.13 9.65
N ALA A 57 -9.14 -1.47 10.29
CA ALA A 57 -10.48 -1.27 9.73
C ALA A 57 -10.78 0.22 9.47
N LEU A 58 -10.45 1.10 10.42
CA LEU A 58 -10.61 2.55 10.25
C LEU A 58 -9.79 3.08 9.08
N ALA A 59 -8.52 2.67 8.96
CA ALA A 59 -7.66 3.06 7.84
C ALA A 59 -8.24 2.61 6.48
N ARG A 60 -8.73 1.38 6.38
CA ARG A 60 -9.39 0.86 5.18
C ARG A 60 -10.69 1.62 4.87
N ALA A 61 -11.52 1.86 5.87
CA ALA A 61 -12.79 2.59 5.69
C ALA A 61 -12.55 4.03 5.22
N ALA A 62 -11.56 4.72 5.80
CA ALA A 62 -11.18 6.08 5.38
C ALA A 62 -10.69 6.11 3.92
N ALA A 63 -9.85 5.14 3.53
CA ALA A 63 -9.38 5.01 2.16
C ALA A 63 -10.52 4.69 1.18
N ALA A 64 -11.41 3.77 1.54
CA ALA A 64 -12.57 3.37 0.73
C ALA A 64 -13.58 4.50 0.52
N ALA A 65 -13.73 5.38 1.51
CA ALA A 65 -14.60 6.55 1.44
C ALA A 65 -14.02 7.70 0.58
N SER A 66 -12.75 7.64 0.22
CA SER A 66 -12.14 8.64 -0.65
C SER A 66 -12.61 8.50 -2.10
N ALA A 67 -12.53 9.57 -2.89
CA ALA A 67 -12.99 9.59 -4.28
C ALA A 67 -12.01 8.95 -5.28
N GLY A 68 -11.04 8.15 -4.83
CA GLY A 68 -9.98 7.59 -5.66
C GLY A 68 -8.61 8.23 -5.41
N ALA A 69 -7.70 8.08 -6.37
CA ALA A 69 -6.35 8.65 -6.32
C ALA A 69 -6.34 10.17 -6.02
N LEU A 70 -5.32 10.61 -5.28
CA LEU A 70 -5.05 12.00 -4.93
C LEU A 70 -3.96 12.56 -5.82
N ARG A 71 -4.25 13.64 -6.53
CA ARG A 71 -3.29 14.41 -7.33
C ARG A 71 -2.76 15.55 -6.49
N LEU A 72 -1.49 15.45 -6.10
CA LEU A 72 -0.82 16.41 -5.26
C LEU A 72 0.40 16.96 -6.00
N ARG A 73 0.85 18.14 -5.58
CA ARG A 73 2.13 18.71 -5.99
C ARG A 73 3.02 18.85 -4.78
N LEU A 74 4.25 18.36 -4.89
CA LEU A 74 5.30 18.50 -3.87
C LEU A 74 6.22 19.65 -4.28
N GLY A 75 6.62 20.47 -3.31
CA GLY A 75 7.43 21.65 -3.53
C GLY A 75 6.60 22.95 -3.48
N PRO A 76 7.27 24.11 -3.40
CA PRO A 76 8.71 24.27 -3.27
C PRO A 76 9.23 23.79 -1.91
N VAL A 77 10.56 23.70 -1.77
CA VAL A 77 11.19 23.47 -0.46
C VAL A 77 10.97 24.66 0.46
N THR A 78 10.59 24.38 1.70
CA THR A 78 10.29 25.38 2.74
C THR A 78 10.71 24.85 4.11
N THR A 79 10.43 25.61 5.17
CA THR A 79 10.87 25.30 6.54
C THR A 79 9.81 25.60 7.60
N PHE A 80 9.91 24.90 8.73
CA PHE A 80 9.18 25.23 9.96
C PHE A 80 9.96 26.16 10.89
N ALA A 81 11.16 26.61 10.50
CA ALA A 81 11.92 27.57 11.30
C ALA A 81 11.14 28.89 11.46
N PRO A 82 11.21 29.54 12.64
CA PRO A 82 12.04 29.19 13.80
C PRO A 82 11.41 28.16 14.77
N VAL A 83 10.21 27.65 14.50
CA VAL A 83 9.51 26.72 15.42
C VAL A 83 10.27 25.39 15.52
N THR A 84 10.61 24.76 14.39
CA THR A 84 11.49 23.58 14.35
C THR A 84 12.48 23.67 13.19
N PRO A 85 13.73 23.17 13.34
CA PRO A 85 14.73 23.14 12.27
C PRO A 85 14.44 21.98 11.31
N THR A 86 13.37 22.12 10.54
CA THR A 86 12.89 21.12 9.58
C THR A 86 12.80 21.76 8.20
N ILE A 87 13.33 21.07 7.19
CA ILE A 87 13.16 21.37 5.77
C ILE A 87 12.19 20.35 5.19
N TYR A 88 11.21 20.82 4.43
CA TYR A 88 10.19 19.97 3.84
C TYR A 88 9.75 20.49 2.47
N LEU A 89 9.17 19.61 1.68
CA LEU A 89 8.43 19.96 0.46
C LEU A 89 7.01 20.34 0.86
N ALA A 90 6.60 21.56 0.52
CA ALA A 90 5.20 21.97 0.65
C ALA A 90 4.31 21.05 -0.19
N VAL A 91 3.08 20.80 0.26
CA VAL A 91 2.12 19.99 -0.49
C VAL A 91 0.94 20.87 -0.89
N THR A 92 0.63 20.87 -2.19
CA THR A 92 -0.52 21.54 -2.78
C THR A 92 -1.31 20.58 -3.68
N GLY A 93 -2.32 21.07 -4.42
CA GLY A 93 -3.21 20.25 -5.24
C GLY A 93 -4.55 20.00 -4.55
N GLU A 94 -5.00 18.75 -4.47
CA GLU A 94 -6.31 18.38 -3.93
C GLU A 94 -6.38 18.41 -2.37
N LEU A 95 -6.08 19.55 -1.76
CA LEU A 95 -5.94 19.70 -0.31
C LEU A 95 -7.22 19.44 0.47
N ASP A 96 -8.39 19.75 -0.09
CA ASP A 96 -9.66 19.49 0.60
C ASP A 96 -9.94 17.98 0.71
N ARG A 97 -9.65 17.22 -0.35
CA ARG A 97 -9.72 15.75 -0.33
C ARG A 97 -8.70 15.14 0.63
N LEU A 98 -7.48 15.69 0.65
CA LEU A 98 -6.43 15.27 1.59
C LEU A 98 -6.82 15.51 3.05
N ARG A 99 -7.38 16.69 3.36
CA ARG A 99 -7.88 17.04 4.69
C ARG A 99 -9.04 16.14 5.10
N ALA A 100 -10.00 15.91 4.22
CA ALA A 100 -11.10 14.99 4.50
C ALA A 100 -10.62 13.56 4.80
N LEU A 101 -9.64 13.06 4.03
CA LEU A 101 -9.02 11.76 4.28
C LEU A 101 -8.32 11.73 5.64
N ARG A 102 -7.52 12.77 5.96
CA ARG A 102 -6.86 12.90 7.26
C ARG A 102 -7.88 12.89 8.39
N ASP A 103 -8.90 13.74 8.33
CA ASP A 103 -9.86 13.91 9.43
C ASP A 103 -10.65 12.61 9.67
N THR A 104 -10.93 11.86 8.60
CA THR A 104 -11.61 10.56 8.70
C THR A 104 -10.71 9.51 9.37
N VAL A 105 -9.42 9.45 9.04
CA VAL A 105 -8.51 8.44 9.61
C VAL A 105 -7.92 8.86 10.97
N PHE A 106 -7.86 10.15 11.27
CA PHE A 106 -7.36 10.70 12.52
C PHE A 106 -8.45 10.68 13.61
N ALA A 107 -8.94 9.49 13.91
CA ALA A 107 -10.03 9.24 14.85
C ALA A 107 -9.81 7.93 15.64
N GLY A 108 -10.59 7.73 16.70
CA GLY A 108 -10.63 6.48 17.45
C GLY A 108 -9.24 6.01 17.92
N PRO A 109 -8.76 4.81 17.52
CA PRO A 109 -7.43 4.31 17.91
C PRO A 109 -6.24 5.19 17.49
N PHE A 110 -6.43 6.07 16.51
CA PHE A 110 -5.42 7.01 16.03
C PHE A 110 -5.55 8.41 16.61
N ASP A 111 -6.63 8.70 17.33
CA ASP A 111 -6.87 10.01 17.93
C ASP A 111 -5.81 10.33 18.99
N ARG A 112 -5.32 11.57 18.94
CA ARG A 112 -4.44 12.14 19.95
C ARG A 112 -4.43 13.65 19.87
N ARG A 113 -4.13 14.29 21.00
CA ARG A 113 -3.84 15.72 21.02
C ARG A 113 -2.60 16.04 20.18
N LEU A 114 -2.72 17.10 19.38
CA LEU A 114 -1.64 17.73 18.62
C LEU A 114 -1.35 19.11 19.19
N ASP A 115 -0.07 19.49 19.18
CA ASP A 115 0.37 20.81 19.62
C ASP A 115 0.34 21.85 18.49
N HIS A 116 0.21 21.38 17.24
CA HIS A 116 0.21 22.20 16.04
C HIS A 116 -0.88 21.74 15.06
N GLU A 117 -1.33 22.68 14.23
CA GLU A 117 -2.26 22.40 13.14
C GLU A 117 -1.65 21.49 12.07
N PHE A 118 -2.51 20.89 11.26
CA PHE A 118 -2.06 20.11 10.12
C PHE A 118 -1.48 21.01 9.03
N VAL A 119 -0.18 20.89 8.80
CA VAL A 119 0.46 21.39 7.58
C VAL A 119 0.82 20.19 6.71
N PRO A 120 0.18 19.98 5.54
CA PRO A 120 0.59 18.96 4.58
C PRO A 120 2.03 19.17 4.11
N HIS A 121 2.91 18.19 4.36
CA HIS A 121 4.32 18.27 3.96
C HIS A 121 4.95 16.89 3.75
N VAL A 122 6.05 16.86 2.99
CA VAL A 122 6.98 15.73 2.91
C VAL A 122 8.33 16.19 3.46
N THR A 123 8.76 15.63 4.59
CA THR A 123 10.03 16.00 5.23
C THR A 123 11.23 15.63 4.37
N VAL A 124 12.13 16.59 4.16
CA VAL A 124 13.40 16.39 3.45
C VAL A 124 14.53 16.19 4.45
N ALA A 125 14.61 17.01 5.50
CA ALA A 125 15.57 16.82 6.58
C ALA A 125 15.04 17.47 7.85
N GLN A 126 15.37 16.89 8.98
CA GLN A 126 14.99 17.39 10.29
C GLN A 126 16.11 17.12 11.28
N GLU A 127 16.18 17.97 12.30
CA GLU A 127 17.21 17.92 13.34
C GLU A 127 18.63 18.21 12.77
N GLN A 128 19.54 18.71 13.61
CA GLN A 128 20.95 18.98 13.26
C GLN A 128 21.22 19.91 12.04
N LEU A 129 20.25 20.71 11.61
CA LEU A 129 20.44 21.78 10.62
C LEU A 129 20.74 23.10 11.32
N ASP A 130 21.91 23.68 11.07
CA ASP A 130 22.19 25.06 11.45
C ASP A 130 21.46 26.05 10.51
N GLY A 131 21.37 27.31 10.93
CA GLY A 131 20.60 28.32 10.19
C GLY A 131 21.12 28.58 8.78
N SER A 132 22.43 28.48 8.54
CA SER A 132 23.04 28.70 7.23
C SER A 132 22.77 27.54 6.28
N ARG A 133 22.88 26.29 6.72
CA ARG A 133 22.52 25.11 5.92
C ARG A 133 21.03 25.08 5.61
N LEU A 134 20.19 25.50 6.55
CA LEU A 134 18.75 25.61 6.35
C LEU A 134 18.42 26.65 5.27
N ALA A 135 18.97 27.86 5.37
CA ALA A 135 18.77 28.91 4.37
C ALA A 135 19.27 28.49 2.98
N ALA A 136 20.48 27.92 2.90
CA ALA A 136 21.06 27.46 1.64
C ALA A 136 20.25 26.35 0.98
N ALA A 137 19.67 25.44 1.76
CA ALA A 137 18.82 24.37 1.23
C ALA A 137 17.47 24.89 0.73
N VAL A 138 16.84 25.82 1.44
CA VAL A 138 15.59 26.46 0.99
C VAL A 138 15.83 27.24 -0.30
N GLU A 139 16.90 28.03 -0.38
CA GLU A 139 17.24 28.81 -1.58
C GLU A 139 17.63 27.91 -2.75
N GLY A 140 18.56 26.97 -2.52
CA GLY A 140 19.11 26.10 -3.57
C GLY A 140 18.11 25.09 -4.15
N LEU A 141 17.04 24.78 -3.43
CA LEU A 141 16.00 23.83 -3.84
C LEU A 141 14.65 24.50 -4.12
N ALA A 142 14.58 25.83 -4.16
CA ALA A 142 13.34 26.59 -4.32
C ALA A 142 12.59 26.26 -5.62
N ALA A 143 13.30 25.86 -6.67
CA ALA A 143 12.72 25.53 -7.97
C ALA A 143 12.21 24.08 -8.09
N TYR A 144 12.46 23.22 -7.09
CA TYR A 144 12.01 21.83 -7.15
C TYR A 144 10.51 21.76 -6.87
N GLU A 145 9.74 21.42 -7.91
CA GLU A 145 8.34 21.08 -7.83
C GLU A 145 8.05 19.85 -8.68
N VAL A 146 7.18 18.97 -8.19
CA VAL A 146 6.83 17.73 -8.89
C VAL A 146 5.40 17.31 -8.58
N ASP A 147 4.67 16.88 -9.61
CA ASP A 147 3.32 16.32 -9.45
C ASP A 147 3.42 14.83 -9.09
N VAL A 148 2.61 14.41 -8.12
CA VAL A 148 2.50 13.02 -7.68
C VAL A 148 1.03 12.59 -7.67
N THR A 149 0.79 11.33 -8.05
CA THR A 149 -0.52 10.69 -7.88
C THR A 149 -0.38 9.62 -6.82
N VAL A 150 -1.05 9.81 -5.69
CA VAL A 150 -1.08 8.83 -4.60
C VAL A 150 -2.36 8.03 -4.69
N GLU A 151 -2.23 6.71 -4.77
CA GLU A 151 -3.37 5.80 -4.93
C GLU A 151 -3.69 5.03 -3.66
N ARG A 152 -2.86 5.14 -2.62
CA ARG A 152 -2.87 4.21 -1.48
C ARG A 152 -2.48 4.90 -0.18
N LEU A 153 -3.21 4.57 0.88
CA LEU A 153 -2.86 4.91 2.26
C LEU A 153 -2.10 3.75 2.90
N HIS A 154 -1.11 4.05 3.73
CA HIS A 154 -0.31 3.05 4.43
C HIS A 154 -0.36 3.25 5.93
N VAL A 155 -0.55 2.14 6.66
CA VAL A 155 -0.29 2.08 8.11
C VAL A 155 1.13 1.57 8.28
N LEU A 156 1.99 2.39 8.89
CA LEU A 156 3.36 2.01 9.22
C LEU A 156 3.47 1.61 10.69
N GLU A 157 4.43 0.75 10.99
CA GLU A 157 4.85 0.40 12.34
C GLU A 157 6.34 0.66 12.54
N GLU A 158 6.70 1.21 13.69
CA GLU A 158 8.11 1.28 14.09
C GLU A 158 8.60 -0.06 14.65
N VAL A 159 9.51 -0.70 13.92
CA VAL A 159 10.09 -2.00 14.24
C VAL A 159 11.58 -1.85 14.55
N ALA A 160 12.01 -2.41 15.68
CA ALA A 160 13.43 -2.47 16.06
C ALA A 160 14.17 -3.52 15.21
N GLY A 161 15.43 -3.27 14.86
CA GLY A 161 16.23 -4.17 14.02
C GLY A 161 15.95 -4.07 12.52
N ALA A 162 14.89 -3.36 12.11
CA ALA A 162 14.49 -3.24 10.71
C ALA A 162 15.22 -2.11 9.95
N GLY A 163 15.94 -1.24 10.66
CA GLY A 163 16.68 -0.12 10.07
C GLY A 163 18.16 -0.41 9.79
N PRO A 164 18.86 0.53 9.11
CA PRO A 164 20.29 0.44 8.89
C PRO A 164 21.06 0.23 10.20
N GLY A 165 22.06 -0.66 10.18
CA GLY A 165 22.84 -1.00 11.38
C GLY A 165 22.04 -1.68 12.49
N GLY A 166 20.86 -2.26 12.20
CA GLY A 166 19.99 -2.87 13.20
C GLY A 166 19.17 -1.85 14.01
N GLY A 167 19.08 -0.61 13.53
CA GLY A 167 18.28 0.44 14.16
C GLY A 167 16.77 0.24 14.03
N ARG A 168 16.00 1.19 14.56
CA ARG A 168 14.54 1.24 14.35
C ARG A 168 14.21 1.77 12.96
N ALA A 169 13.24 1.16 12.29
CA ALA A 169 12.66 1.65 11.04
C ALA A 169 11.14 1.59 11.07
N TRP A 170 10.52 2.43 10.24
CA TRP A 170 9.09 2.41 9.98
C TRP A 170 8.82 1.54 8.76
N VAL A 171 8.15 0.41 8.98
CA VAL A 171 7.82 -0.56 7.94
C VAL A 171 6.32 -0.55 7.67
N PRO A 172 5.88 -0.72 6.41
CA PRO A 172 4.47 -0.92 6.11
C PRO A 172 3.93 -2.15 6.85
N LEU A 173 2.86 -1.94 7.62
CA LEU A 173 2.10 -2.99 8.30
C LEU A 173 0.89 -3.41 7.48
N ALA A 174 0.26 -2.47 6.80
CA ALA A 174 -0.88 -2.68 5.92
C ALA A 174 -1.02 -1.48 4.98
N ASP A 175 -1.77 -1.69 3.91
CA ASP A 175 -2.17 -0.63 3.01
C ASP A 175 -3.66 -0.72 2.64
N ALA A 176 -4.17 0.36 2.06
CA ALA A 176 -5.53 0.46 1.58
C ALA A 176 -5.59 1.32 0.31
N PRO A 177 -6.10 0.79 -0.82
CA PRO A 177 -6.38 1.59 -2.01
C PRO A 177 -7.35 2.73 -1.71
N LEU A 178 -7.06 3.90 -2.26
CA LEU A 178 -7.94 5.06 -2.22
C LEU A 178 -9.02 4.89 -3.28
N GLY A 179 -10.28 4.92 -2.86
CA GLY A 179 -11.43 4.74 -3.74
C GLY A 179 -12.33 3.59 -3.29
N PRO A 180 -13.56 3.55 -3.79
CA PRO A 180 -14.49 2.47 -3.45
C PRO A 180 -13.92 1.12 -3.93
N PRO A 181 -13.97 0.08 -3.09
CA PRO A 181 -13.47 -1.23 -3.47
C PRO A 181 -14.40 -1.90 -4.49
N THR A 182 -13.93 -2.98 -5.13
CA THR A 182 -14.79 -3.78 -6.00
C THR A 182 -15.73 -4.64 -5.16
N LEU A 183 -17.04 -4.40 -5.25
CA LEU A 183 -18.06 -5.25 -4.60
C LEU A 183 -18.56 -6.33 -5.57
N VAL A 184 -18.55 -7.59 -5.14
CA VAL A 184 -19.13 -8.71 -5.88
C VAL A 184 -20.06 -9.53 -4.99
N GLY A 185 -20.96 -10.31 -5.60
CA GLY A 185 -22.00 -11.05 -4.88
C GLY A 185 -23.25 -10.21 -4.62
N ARG A 186 -24.32 -10.89 -4.15
CA ARG A 186 -25.61 -10.31 -3.76
C ARG A 186 -26.26 -11.19 -2.68
N GLY A 187 -27.26 -10.66 -1.98
CA GLY A 187 -28.12 -11.46 -1.09
C GLY A 187 -27.40 -12.01 0.14
N GLY A 188 -26.51 -11.22 0.76
CA GLY A 188 -25.79 -11.60 1.99
C GLY A 188 -24.46 -12.34 1.78
N LEU A 189 -24.07 -12.60 0.52
CA LEU A 189 -22.76 -13.19 0.16
C LEU A 189 -21.81 -12.16 -0.45
N GLU A 190 -21.97 -10.90 -0.08
CA GLU A 190 -21.18 -9.80 -0.62
C GLU A 190 -19.70 -9.95 -0.23
N LEU A 191 -18.82 -9.70 -1.20
CA LEU A 191 -17.39 -9.70 -1.04
C LEU A 191 -16.83 -8.37 -1.52
N THR A 192 -15.97 -7.80 -0.69
CA THR A 192 -15.13 -6.66 -1.03
C THR A 192 -13.80 -7.17 -1.54
N LEU A 193 -13.46 -6.84 -2.79
CA LEU A 193 -12.20 -7.19 -3.43
C LEU A 193 -11.30 -5.95 -3.53
N THR A 194 -10.07 -6.08 -3.04
CA THR A 194 -9.05 -5.02 -3.04
C THR A 194 -7.68 -5.58 -3.37
N ASP A 195 -6.83 -4.74 -3.97
CA ASP A 195 -5.44 -5.04 -4.30
C ASP A 195 -4.46 -4.43 -3.27
N HIS A 196 -3.36 -5.14 -3.02
CA HIS A 196 -2.45 -4.87 -1.92
C HIS A 196 -0.98 -5.14 -2.30
N ASP A 197 -0.10 -4.22 -1.95
CA ASP A 197 1.37 -4.39 -2.04
C ASP A 197 1.96 -4.80 -0.68
N THR A 198 1.24 -4.50 0.40
CA THR A 198 1.52 -4.83 1.78
C THR A 198 0.31 -5.55 2.38
N LEU A 199 0.50 -6.80 2.76
CA LEU A 199 -0.54 -7.59 3.41
C LEU A 199 -0.71 -7.18 4.85
N ASP A 200 -1.96 -6.98 5.26
CA ASP A 200 -2.26 -6.88 6.69
C ASP A 200 -2.01 -8.22 7.41
N PRO A 201 -1.91 -8.23 8.76
CA PRO A 201 -1.57 -9.44 9.50
C PRO A 201 -2.52 -10.63 9.27
N GLU A 202 -3.81 -10.37 9.04
CA GLU A 202 -4.81 -11.42 8.83
C GLU A 202 -4.59 -12.10 7.46
N ALA A 203 -4.39 -11.31 6.42
CA ALA A 203 -4.08 -11.82 5.09
C ALA A 203 -2.72 -12.51 5.02
N ALA A 204 -1.72 -11.97 5.73
CA ALA A 204 -0.39 -12.55 5.84
C ALA A 204 -0.43 -13.96 6.47
N VAL A 205 -1.23 -14.14 7.53
CA VAL A 205 -1.46 -15.46 8.15
C VAL A 205 -2.17 -16.40 7.17
N LEU A 206 -3.23 -15.93 6.49
CA LEU A 206 -3.99 -16.75 5.54
C LEU A 206 -3.11 -17.26 4.39
N LEU A 207 -2.19 -16.43 3.89
CA LEU A 207 -1.27 -16.80 2.81
C LEU A 207 0.00 -17.54 3.30
N GLY A 208 0.19 -17.72 4.61
CA GLY A 208 1.40 -18.33 5.15
C GLY A 208 2.66 -17.47 4.93
N LEU A 209 2.51 -16.15 4.85
CA LEU A 209 3.58 -15.17 4.62
C LEU A 209 3.79 -14.27 5.86
N PRO A 210 4.34 -14.80 6.96
CA PRO A 210 4.56 -14.02 8.17
C PRO A 210 5.51 -12.84 7.87
N GLY A 211 5.05 -11.63 8.20
CA GLY A 211 5.77 -10.37 7.94
C GLY A 211 5.13 -9.49 6.86
N GLY A 212 4.19 -10.01 6.08
CA GLY A 212 3.24 -9.24 5.23
C GLY A 212 3.82 -8.44 4.06
N ARG A 213 5.14 -8.26 3.99
CA ARG A 213 5.81 -7.54 2.91
C ARG A 213 5.92 -8.41 1.66
N LEU A 214 5.35 -7.93 0.55
CA LEU A 214 5.48 -8.58 -0.74
C LEU A 214 6.82 -8.21 -1.38
N ALA A 215 7.42 -9.17 -2.11
CA ALA A 215 8.62 -8.91 -2.90
C ALA A 215 8.29 -7.96 -4.06
N ALA A 216 9.30 -7.27 -4.59
CA ALA A 216 9.11 -6.40 -5.75
C ALA A 216 8.48 -7.17 -6.92
N GLY A 217 7.47 -6.55 -7.57
CA GLY A 217 6.70 -7.19 -8.63
C GLY A 217 5.62 -8.16 -8.16
N ARG A 218 5.46 -8.40 -6.85
CA ARG A 218 4.32 -9.15 -6.29
C ARG A 218 3.22 -8.21 -5.83
N PHE A 219 1.99 -8.66 -6.03
CA PHE A 219 0.78 -8.03 -5.51
C PHE A 219 -0.18 -9.10 -5.00
N ALA A 220 -1.10 -8.71 -4.12
CA ALA A 220 -2.12 -9.59 -3.61
C ALA A 220 -3.53 -9.02 -3.85
N ALA A 221 -4.48 -9.89 -4.14
CA ALA A 221 -5.90 -9.58 -4.10
C ALA A 221 -6.50 -10.17 -2.82
N LEU A 222 -7.23 -9.36 -2.06
CA LEU A 222 -7.91 -9.78 -0.83
C LEU A 222 -9.42 -9.76 -1.05
N ALA A 223 -10.08 -10.79 -0.55
CA ALA A 223 -11.53 -10.88 -0.47
C ALA A 223 -11.95 -10.76 0.99
N ARG A 224 -12.75 -9.75 1.31
CA ARG A 224 -13.31 -9.55 2.64
C ARG A 224 -14.82 -9.68 2.65
N ARG A 225 -15.35 -10.20 3.76
CA ARG A 225 -16.78 -10.13 4.11
C ARG A 225 -16.90 -9.26 5.36
N GLY A 226 -17.41 -8.05 5.19
CA GLY A 226 -17.22 -7.00 6.21
C GLY A 226 -15.72 -6.74 6.40
N ASP A 227 -15.24 -6.82 7.64
CA ASP A 227 -13.82 -6.60 7.98
C ASP A 227 -12.95 -7.86 7.95
N THR A 228 -13.56 -9.05 7.85
CA THR A 228 -12.84 -10.33 7.92
C THR A 228 -12.29 -10.72 6.56
N VAL A 229 -11.02 -11.12 6.49
CA VAL A 229 -10.41 -11.69 5.29
C VAL A 229 -10.88 -13.12 5.13
N VAL A 230 -11.64 -13.37 4.06
CA VAL A 230 -12.23 -14.68 3.76
C VAL A 230 -11.56 -15.37 2.56
N GLY A 231 -10.72 -14.64 1.84
CA GLY A 231 -9.85 -15.21 0.81
C GLY A 231 -8.73 -14.25 0.41
N ALA A 232 -7.66 -14.80 -0.13
CA ALA A 232 -6.53 -14.05 -0.64
C ALA A 232 -5.92 -14.76 -1.85
N ALA A 233 -5.43 -13.99 -2.81
CA ALA A 233 -4.66 -14.49 -3.94
C ALA A 233 -3.35 -13.71 -4.05
N LEU A 234 -2.25 -14.40 -4.32
CA LEU A 234 -0.94 -13.79 -4.54
C LEU A 234 -0.58 -13.95 -6.02
N ALA A 235 -0.02 -12.90 -6.63
CA ALA A 235 0.48 -12.95 -7.98
C ALA A 235 1.79 -12.18 -8.12
N THR A 236 2.57 -12.54 -9.14
CA THR A 236 3.85 -11.92 -9.51
C THR A 236 3.79 -11.42 -10.95
N CYS A 237 4.02 -10.13 -11.18
CA CYS A 237 4.27 -9.58 -12.51
C CYS A 237 5.67 -9.96 -13.00
N VAL A 238 5.76 -10.49 -14.21
CA VAL A 238 7.02 -10.76 -14.92
C VAL A 238 7.30 -9.58 -15.84
N VAL A 239 8.37 -8.86 -15.54
CA VAL A 239 8.79 -7.68 -16.29
C VAL A 239 9.95 -8.05 -17.21
N ALA A 240 9.82 -7.74 -18.49
CA ALA A 240 10.90 -7.83 -19.48
C ALA A 240 10.99 -6.51 -20.25
N ALA A 241 12.22 -6.06 -20.53
CA ALA A 241 12.48 -4.77 -21.19
C ALA A 241 11.74 -3.56 -20.57
N GLY A 242 11.48 -3.60 -19.25
CA GLY A 242 10.81 -2.51 -18.53
C GLY A 242 9.27 -2.50 -18.65
N GLN A 243 8.68 -3.54 -19.26
CA GLN A 243 7.23 -3.68 -19.38
C GLN A 243 6.77 -5.01 -18.77
N VAL A 244 5.56 -5.04 -18.21
CA VAL A 244 4.95 -6.29 -17.73
C VAL A 244 4.53 -7.11 -18.96
N GLU A 245 5.12 -8.29 -19.15
CA GLU A 245 4.74 -9.20 -20.25
C GLU A 245 3.65 -10.17 -19.83
N GLU A 246 3.75 -10.71 -18.63
CA GLU A 246 2.76 -11.64 -18.06
C GLU A 246 2.66 -11.44 -16.54
N ALA A 247 1.56 -11.89 -15.96
CA ALA A 247 1.45 -12.08 -14.52
C ALA A 247 1.33 -13.56 -14.23
N ARG A 248 1.88 -14.03 -13.11
CA ARG A 248 1.79 -15.41 -12.66
C ARG A 248 1.04 -15.44 -11.33
N LEU A 249 -0.09 -16.14 -11.28
CA LEU A 249 -0.76 -16.47 -10.03
C LEU A 249 0.14 -17.41 -9.23
N ASP A 250 0.49 -17.03 -8.02
CA ASP A 250 1.31 -17.83 -7.12
C ASP A 250 0.43 -18.78 -6.30
N SER A 251 -0.59 -18.25 -5.66
CA SER A 251 -1.48 -18.99 -4.77
C SER A 251 -2.87 -18.34 -4.66
N VAL A 252 -3.86 -19.15 -4.29
CA VAL A 252 -5.21 -18.69 -3.91
C VAL A 252 -5.64 -19.48 -2.69
N VAL A 253 -5.97 -18.77 -1.61
CA VAL A 253 -6.42 -19.36 -0.36
C VAL A 253 -7.82 -18.83 -0.03
N VAL A 254 -8.74 -19.73 0.30
CA VAL A 254 -10.10 -19.40 0.72
C VAL A 254 -10.35 -20.03 2.09
N ALA A 255 -10.83 -19.21 3.03
CA ALA A 255 -11.18 -19.64 4.37
C ALA A 255 -12.21 -20.77 4.31
N GLU A 256 -12.02 -21.80 5.14
CA GLU A 256 -12.82 -23.03 5.08
C GLU A 256 -14.33 -22.78 5.16
N ALA A 257 -14.73 -21.85 6.03
CA ALA A 257 -16.12 -21.50 6.30
C ALA A 257 -16.89 -20.95 5.08
N VAL A 258 -16.20 -20.43 4.07
CA VAL A 258 -16.82 -19.83 2.86
C VAL A 258 -16.40 -20.53 1.57
N ARG A 259 -15.80 -21.73 1.69
CA ARG A 259 -15.49 -22.54 0.50
C ARG A 259 -16.78 -22.92 -0.21
N ARG A 260 -16.71 -23.02 -1.54
CA ARG A 260 -17.84 -23.29 -2.45
C ARG A 260 -18.84 -22.14 -2.61
N GLU A 261 -18.55 -20.96 -2.07
CA GLU A 261 -19.36 -19.75 -2.30
C GLU A 261 -18.86 -18.87 -3.47
N GLY A 262 -17.89 -19.35 -4.24
CA GLY A 262 -17.34 -18.62 -5.41
C GLY A 262 -16.24 -17.59 -5.10
N VAL A 263 -15.80 -17.47 -3.83
CA VAL A 263 -14.73 -16.54 -3.41
C VAL A 263 -13.45 -16.69 -4.25
N GLY A 264 -12.96 -17.91 -4.41
CA GLY A 264 -11.73 -18.18 -5.17
C GLY A 264 -11.83 -17.76 -6.63
N ARG A 265 -13.00 -17.95 -7.26
CA ARG A 265 -13.26 -17.49 -8.61
C ARG A 265 -13.16 -15.97 -8.72
N HIS A 266 -13.83 -15.26 -7.82
CA HIS A 266 -13.82 -13.79 -7.82
C HIS A 266 -12.42 -13.21 -7.58
N LEU A 267 -11.61 -13.87 -6.75
CA LEU A 267 -10.20 -13.51 -6.57
C LEU A 267 -9.40 -13.67 -7.86
N VAL A 268 -9.50 -14.81 -8.55
CA VAL A 268 -8.80 -15.04 -9.82
C VAL A 268 -9.24 -14.04 -10.90
N GLU A 269 -10.55 -13.78 -11.02
CA GLU A 269 -11.08 -12.77 -11.94
C GLU A 269 -10.54 -11.36 -11.62
N HIS A 270 -10.44 -11.01 -10.34
CA HIS A 270 -9.88 -9.74 -9.90
C HIS A 270 -8.38 -9.63 -10.18
N VAL A 271 -7.58 -10.67 -9.87
CA VAL A 271 -6.15 -10.74 -10.23
C VAL A 271 -5.97 -10.60 -11.74
N GLY A 272 -6.80 -11.27 -12.54
CA GLY A 272 -6.74 -11.17 -14.00
C GLY A 272 -7.06 -9.77 -14.54
N ARG A 273 -7.90 -9.00 -13.85
CA ARG A 273 -8.11 -7.57 -14.16
C ARG A 273 -6.89 -6.74 -13.79
N LEU A 274 -6.37 -6.87 -12.57
CA LEU A 274 -5.19 -6.13 -12.11
C LEU A 274 -3.98 -6.39 -13.02
N ALA A 275 -3.76 -7.64 -13.43
CA ALA A 275 -2.71 -8.02 -14.35
C ALA A 275 -2.85 -7.31 -15.72
N ARG A 276 -4.08 -7.24 -16.26
CA ARG A 276 -4.35 -6.53 -17.52
C ARG A 276 -4.15 -5.03 -17.39
N ASP A 277 -4.59 -4.44 -16.28
CA ASP A 277 -4.42 -3.01 -16.01
C ASP A 277 -2.93 -2.65 -15.87
N ALA A 278 -2.12 -3.58 -15.36
CA ALA A 278 -0.66 -3.48 -15.34
C ALA A 278 0.03 -3.77 -16.70
N GLY A 279 -0.72 -4.14 -17.74
CA GLY A 279 -0.21 -4.38 -19.10
C GLY A 279 0.12 -5.84 -19.44
N ALA A 280 -0.12 -6.79 -18.55
CA ALA A 280 0.17 -8.21 -18.81
C ALA A 280 -0.65 -8.77 -19.99
N ALA A 281 0.03 -9.46 -20.92
CA ALA A 281 -0.61 -10.11 -22.06
C ALA A 281 -1.30 -11.43 -21.70
N ARG A 282 -1.06 -11.97 -20.50
CA ARG A 282 -1.73 -13.16 -19.95
C ARG A 282 -1.53 -13.29 -18.44
N LEU A 283 -2.39 -14.07 -17.80
CA LEU A 283 -2.20 -14.60 -16.44
C LEU A 283 -1.83 -16.09 -16.52
N THR A 284 -0.71 -16.48 -15.91
CA THR A 284 -0.19 -17.86 -15.80
C THR A 284 -0.23 -18.34 -14.33
N GLY A 285 0.29 -19.54 -13.99
CA GLY A 285 0.22 -20.11 -12.62
C GLY A 285 -0.59 -21.41 -12.52
N PRO A 286 -1.26 -21.71 -11.39
CA PRO A 286 -0.74 -21.38 -10.08
C PRO A 286 0.59 -22.13 -9.91
N ALA A 287 1.62 -21.46 -9.39
CA ALA A 287 2.94 -22.11 -9.26
C ALA A 287 3.07 -23.03 -8.06
N GLU A 288 2.26 -22.84 -7.01
CA GLU A 288 2.19 -23.72 -5.84
C GLU A 288 0.74 -23.97 -5.43
N ARG A 289 0.48 -25.16 -4.88
CA ARG A 289 -0.80 -25.73 -4.39
C ARG A 289 -2.00 -24.77 -4.38
N VAL A 290 -2.88 -24.98 -5.35
CA VAL A 290 -4.28 -24.54 -5.32
C VAL A 290 -5.13 -25.74 -4.93
N ASP A 291 -6.18 -25.54 -4.12
CA ASP A 291 -7.15 -26.59 -3.74
C ASP A 291 -7.55 -27.41 -4.99
N ASP A 292 -7.49 -28.74 -4.90
CA ASP A 292 -7.64 -29.66 -6.05
C ASP A 292 -8.90 -29.36 -6.88
N ARG A 293 -9.99 -28.91 -6.26
CA ARG A 293 -11.23 -28.56 -6.98
C ARG A 293 -11.24 -27.16 -7.60
N LEU A 294 -10.45 -26.24 -7.07
CA LEU A 294 -10.22 -24.95 -7.72
C LEU A 294 -9.33 -25.18 -8.95
N VAL A 295 -8.36 -26.10 -8.89
CA VAL A 295 -7.63 -26.57 -10.08
C VAL A 295 -8.58 -27.18 -11.12
N ASP A 296 -9.54 -28.01 -10.72
CA ASP A 296 -10.53 -28.57 -11.66
C ASP A 296 -11.39 -27.48 -12.34
N TRP A 297 -11.91 -26.49 -11.59
CA TRP A 297 -12.65 -25.37 -12.20
C TRP A 297 -11.79 -24.53 -13.15
N LEU A 298 -10.55 -24.28 -12.74
CA LEU A 298 -9.52 -23.58 -13.49
C LEU A 298 -9.17 -24.32 -14.80
N VAL A 299 -9.09 -25.64 -14.76
CA VAL A 299 -8.89 -26.55 -15.91
C VAL A 299 -10.11 -26.50 -16.84
N ASP A 300 -11.32 -26.67 -16.29
CA ASP A 300 -12.55 -26.85 -17.07
C ASP A 300 -13.05 -25.58 -17.76
N ARG A 301 -12.87 -24.40 -17.15
CA ARG A 301 -13.37 -23.12 -17.69
C ARG A 301 -12.31 -22.23 -18.30
N LEU A 302 -11.06 -22.28 -17.82
CA LEU A 302 -9.95 -21.45 -18.31
C LEU A 302 -8.89 -22.26 -19.07
N GLY A 303 -9.07 -23.59 -19.17
CA GLY A 303 -8.22 -24.46 -19.98
C GLY A 303 -6.90 -24.88 -19.31
N TRP A 304 -6.71 -24.66 -18.01
CA TRP A 304 -5.47 -25.04 -17.32
C TRP A 304 -5.19 -26.55 -17.33
N ARG A 305 -3.93 -27.03 -17.25
CA ARG A 305 -3.62 -28.44 -16.92
C ARG A 305 -2.49 -28.57 -15.88
N PRO A 306 -2.49 -29.62 -15.03
CA PRO A 306 -1.41 -29.87 -14.08
C PRO A 306 -0.06 -30.09 -14.81
N GLY A 307 0.92 -29.24 -14.53
CA GLY A 307 2.23 -29.25 -15.21
C GLY A 307 2.37 -28.24 -16.37
N ASP A 308 1.30 -27.57 -16.77
CA ASP A 308 1.35 -26.53 -17.79
C ASP A 308 1.95 -25.23 -17.22
N ARG A 309 3.03 -24.74 -17.85
CA ARG A 309 3.57 -23.38 -17.60
C ARG A 309 2.75 -22.29 -18.29
N SER A 310 1.69 -22.63 -19.03
CA SER A 310 0.77 -21.75 -19.77
C SER A 310 -0.49 -22.53 -20.19
N PRO A 311 -1.69 -21.93 -20.25
CA PRO A 311 -2.87 -22.62 -20.80
C PRO A 311 -2.64 -22.98 -22.29
N PRO A 312 -3.09 -24.15 -22.77
CA PRO A 312 -2.87 -24.60 -24.14
C PRO A 312 -3.74 -23.77 -25.09
N SER A 313 -3.10 -22.84 -25.80
CA SER A 313 -3.67 -22.05 -26.90
C SER A 313 -4.91 -21.20 -26.55
N ALA A 314 -4.83 -20.40 -25.50
CA ALA A 314 -5.56 -19.14 -25.55
C ALA A 314 -4.79 -18.21 -26.49
N GLY A 315 -5.39 -17.86 -27.63
CA GLY A 315 -5.04 -16.61 -28.30
C GLY A 315 -5.16 -15.40 -27.36
N PRO A 316 -4.88 -14.18 -27.82
CA PRO A 316 -4.95 -12.96 -26.98
C PRO A 316 -6.25 -12.96 -26.16
N TRP A 317 -6.13 -12.57 -24.88
CA TRP A 317 -7.20 -12.48 -23.87
C TRP A 317 -8.59 -12.50 -24.50
N ARG A 318 -9.31 -13.63 -24.41
CA ARG A 318 -10.72 -13.60 -24.81
C ARG A 318 -11.51 -12.90 -23.71
N PRO A 319 -12.25 -11.82 -24.03
CA PRO A 319 -13.11 -11.17 -23.05
C PRO A 319 -14.14 -12.18 -22.52
N LEU A 320 -14.34 -12.20 -21.20
CA LEU A 320 -15.50 -12.83 -20.55
C LEU A 320 -16.74 -11.98 -20.79
#